data_AF-A0A3Q9F351-F1
#
_entry.id   AF-A0A3Q9F351-F1
#
_cell.length_a   1.000
_cell.length_b   1.000
_cell.length_c   1.000
_cell.angle_alpha   90.00
_cell.angle_beta   90.00
_cell.angle_gamma   90.00
#
_symmetry.space_group_name_H-M   'P 1'
#
loop_
_entity.id
_entity.type
_entity.pdbx_description
1 polymer ?
#
loop_
_entity_poly.entity_id
_entity_poly.type
_entity_poly.pdbx_seq_one_letter_code
_entity_poly.pdbx_strand_id
1 'polypeptide(L)'
;MNYINFVNNKKDEISPYRISTSNNNEKYFEALERYCGSRHDRINEYLRTNNIKNGDKNILCQTINSIKCLDEIINEAPQEEYKVLYRVIDKEFYKKLMSSSSFKERGYLSTSKMERWAKDKADQEDKVVIKLYVEKDVKRIDISQINYGTLSGRTEYEVLLQRGTILKRDSSSDDTFIVSLPNQCLFLKKFWGKGG
;
A
#
# COMPACT_ATOMS: atom_id res chain seq x y z
N MET A 1 16.18 -11.81 -5.86
CA MET A 1 15.20 -11.95 -6.97
C MET A 1 14.77 -10.54 -7.37
N ASN A 2 14.40 -10.24 -8.61
CA ASN A 2 13.77 -8.96 -8.99
C ASN A 2 12.31 -9.22 -9.42
N TYR A 3 11.48 -8.18 -9.58
CA TYR A 3 10.05 -8.36 -9.89
C TYR A 3 9.82 -9.10 -11.22
N ILE A 4 10.64 -8.83 -12.24
CA ILE A 4 10.54 -9.50 -13.55
C ILE A 4 10.78 -11.01 -13.40
N ASN A 5 11.78 -11.41 -12.62
CA ASN A 5 12.06 -12.82 -12.35
C ASN A 5 10.96 -13.47 -11.50
N PHE A 6 10.38 -12.75 -10.54
CA PHE A 6 9.19 -13.21 -9.80
C PHE A 6 8.03 -13.55 -10.75
N VAL A 7 7.68 -12.62 -11.65
CA VAL A 7 6.61 -12.84 -12.64
C VAL A 7 6.96 -13.99 -13.58
N ASN A 8 8.18 -14.03 -14.11
CA ASN A 8 8.64 -15.11 -15.01
C ASN A 8 8.54 -16.49 -14.37
N ASN A 9 8.90 -16.63 -13.09
CA ASN A 9 8.81 -17.90 -12.38
C ASN A 9 7.36 -18.36 -12.11
N LYS A 10 6.39 -17.45 -12.19
CA LYS A 10 4.97 -17.71 -11.92
C LYS A 10 4.13 -17.96 -13.17
N LYS A 11 4.71 -17.84 -14.37
CA LYS A 11 3.97 -17.99 -15.65
C LYS A 11 3.37 -19.37 -15.87
N ASP A 12 4.03 -20.40 -15.35
CA ASP A 12 3.62 -21.79 -15.54
C ASP A 12 2.52 -22.24 -14.55
N GLU A 13 2.20 -21.42 -13.55
CA GLU A 13 1.08 -21.68 -12.64
C GLU A 13 -0.24 -21.24 -13.29
N ILE A 14 -1.07 -22.22 -13.69
CA ILE A 14 -2.44 -21.96 -14.13
C ILE A 14 -3.16 -21.23 -12.99
N SER A 15 -3.36 -19.92 -13.15
CA SER A 15 -4.04 -19.14 -12.14
C SER A 15 -5.53 -19.47 -12.16
N PRO A 16 -6.16 -19.80 -11.00
CA PRO A 16 -7.60 -19.97 -10.93
C PRO A 16 -8.36 -18.65 -11.14
N TYR A 17 -7.66 -17.53 -11.29
CA TYR A 17 -8.21 -16.19 -11.44
C TYR A 17 -7.88 -15.66 -12.85
N ARG A 18 -8.80 -15.87 -13.81
CA ARG A 18 -8.71 -15.21 -15.11
C ARG A 18 -8.93 -13.71 -14.93
N ILE A 19 -7.85 -12.94 -15.01
CA ILE A 19 -7.93 -11.50 -15.23
C ILE A 19 -7.87 -11.29 -16.76
N SER A 20 -8.70 -10.41 -17.27
CA SER A 20 -8.96 -10.29 -18.71
C SER A 20 -7.93 -9.38 -19.36
N THR A 21 -6.98 -9.96 -20.09
CA THR A 21 -6.67 -9.66 -21.51
C THR A 21 -5.59 -10.64 -22.04
N SER A 22 -5.17 -10.44 -23.29
CA SER A 22 -4.67 -11.39 -24.28
C SER A 22 -3.17 -11.72 -24.26
N ASN A 23 -2.40 -11.56 -23.18
CA ASN A 23 -1.02 -12.07 -23.11
C ASN A 23 -0.64 -12.68 -21.75
N ASN A 24 0.10 -13.80 -21.80
CA ASN A 24 0.41 -14.71 -20.71
C ASN A 24 1.29 -14.18 -19.55
N ASN A 25 1.40 -12.86 -19.35
CA ASN A 25 2.06 -12.24 -18.18
C ASN A 25 1.16 -11.25 -17.43
N GLU A 26 -0.08 -11.04 -17.88
CA GLU A 26 -0.82 -9.80 -17.60
C GLU A 26 -1.41 -9.70 -16.19
N LYS A 27 -1.77 -10.79 -15.48
CA LYS A 27 -2.57 -10.66 -14.24
C LYS A 27 -1.96 -9.78 -13.14
N TYR A 28 -0.65 -9.93 -12.88
CA TYR A 28 0.05 -9.19 -11.82
C TYR A 28 0.27 -7.73 -12.22
N PHE A 29 0.61 -7.50 -13.50
CA PHE A 29 0.71 -6.16 -14.06
C PHE A 29 -0.64 -5.47 -14.14
N GLU A 30 -1.70 -6.17 -14.52
CA GLU A 30 -3.06 -5.64 -14.57
C GLU A 30 -3.56 -5.31 -13.15
N ALA A 31 -3.25 -6.14 -12.16
CA ALA A 31 -3.56 -5.82 -10.76
C ALA A 31 -2.82 -4.55 -10.27
N LEU A 32 -1.52 -4.43 -10.59
CA LEU A 32 -0.75 -3.22 -10.30
C LEU A 32 -1.25 -2.02 -11.07
N GLU A 33 -1.58 -2.15 -12.36
CA GLU A 33 -2.08 -1.07 -13.21
C GLU A 33 -3.43 -0.57 -12.74
N ARG A 34 -4.33 -1.50 -12.37
CA ARG A 34 -5.63 -1.13 -11.79
C ARG A 34 -5.43 -0.39 -10.48
N TYR A 35 -4.51 -0.83 -9.63
CA TYR A 35 -4.22 -0.13 -8.38
C TYR A 35 -3.59 1.25 -8.65
N CYS A 36 -2.41 1.31 -9.26
CA CYS A 36 -1.62 2.53 -9.45
C CYS A 36 -2.28 3.55 -10.39
N GLY A 37 -3.02 3.08 -11.39
CA GLY A 37 -3.70 3.92 -12.36
C GLY A 37 -5.01 4.48 -11.83
N SER A 38 -6.12 3.79 -12.13
CA SER A 38 -7.44 4.42 -12.06
C SER A 38 -8.41 3.82 -11.03
N ARG A 39 -7.98 2.87 -10.19
CA ARG A 39 -8.87 2.11 -9.28
C ARG A 39 -8.35 1.92 -7.85
N HIS A 40 -7.25 2.57 -7.42
CA HIS A 40 -6.80 2.49 -6.01
C HIS A 40 -7.92 2.87 -5.03
N ASP A 41 -8.72 3.86 -5.38
CA ASP A 41 -9.87 4.36 -4.63
C ASP A 41 -10.90 3.25 -4.38
N ARG A 42 -11.32 2.55 -5.44
CA ARG A 42 -12.32 1.47 -5.38
C ARG A 42 -11.81 0.25 -4.66
N ILE A 43 -10.55 -0.13 -4.88
CA ILE A 43 -9.93 -1.27 -4.19
C ILE A 43 -9.85 -0.99 -2.69
N ASN A 44 -9.35 0.19 -2.30
CA ASN A 44 -9.24 0.55 -0.89
C ASN A 44 -10.62 0.80 -0.25
N GLU A 45 -11.59 1.37 -0.97
CA GLU A 45 -12.97 1.51 -0.51
C GLU A 45 -13.60 0.15 -0.21
N TYR A 46 -13.46 -0.82 -1.13
CA TYR A 46 -13.94 -2.18 -0.91
C TYR A 46 -13.27 -2.82 0.30
N LEU A 47 -11.94 -2.71 0.45
CA LEU A 47 -11.24 -3.24 1.62
C LEU A 47 -11.68 -2.59 2.94
N ARG A 48 -12.09 -1.31 2.90
CA ARG A 48 -12.55 -0.58 4.09
C ARG A 48 -14.00 -0.89 4.45
N THR A 49 -14.87 -1.03 3.46
CA THR A 49 -16.33 -1.04 3.62
C THR A 49 -16.99 -2.39 3.30
N ASN A 50 -16.27 -3.31 2.64
CA ASN A 50 -16.79 -4.50 1.96
C ASN A 50 -17.87 -4.21 0.91
N ASN A 51 -17.94 -2.97 0.41
CA ASN A 51 -18.92 -2.54 -0.59
C ASN A 51 -18.24 -2.03 -1.86
N ILE A 52 -18.89 -2.25 -3.01
CA ILE A 52 -18.49 -1.64 -4.28
C ILE A 52 -19.61 -0.73 -4.76
N LYS A 53 -19.25 0.52 -5.02
CA LYS A 53 -20.15 1.51 -5.61
C LYS A 53 -20.72 0.96 -6.93
N ASN A 54 -22.05 0.89 -7.02
CA ASN A 54 -22.84 0.44 -8.17
C ASN A 54 -22.99 -1.07 -8.42
N GLY A 55 -22.60 -1.96 -7.49
CA GLY A 55 -23.07 -3.36 -7.46
C GLY A 55 -22.77 -4.26 -8.68
N ASP A 56 -21.95 -3.81 -9.63
CA ASP A 56 -21.61 -4.57 -10.83
C ASP A 56 -20.76 -5.80 -10.45
N LYS A 57 -21.31 -6.99 -10.70
CA LYS A 57 -20.67 -8.29 -10.41
C LYS A 57 -19.31 -8.43 -11.09
N ASN A 58 -19.13 -7.87 -12.27
CA ASN A 58 -17.85 -7.94 -12.99
C ASN A 58 -16.81 -7.05 -12.31
N ILE A 59 -17.19 -5.83 -11.90
CA ILE A 59 -16.32 -4.93 -11.16
C ILE A 59 -15.92 -5.56 -9.81
N LEU A 60 -16.85 -6.23 -9.13
CA LEU A 60 -16.57 -6.99 -7.91
C LEU A 60 -15.58 -8.12 -8.12
N CYS A 61 -15.82 -8.98 -9.11
CA CYS A 61 -14.92 -10.07 -9.43
C CYS A 61 -13.51 -9.56 -9.74
N GLN A 62 -13.40 -8.52 -10.57
CA GLN A 62 -12.12 -7.93 -10.91
C GLN A 62 -11.42 -7.30 -9.69
N THR A 63 -12.17 -6.61 -8.82
CA THR A 63 -11.62 -5.99 -7.60
C THR A 63 -11.06 -7.04 -6.64
N ILE A 64 -11.81 -8.13 -6.42
CA ILE A 64 -11.38 -9.26 -5.58
C ILE A 64 -10.14 -9.92 -6.19
N ASN A 65 -10.11 -10.13 -7.50
CA ASN A 65 -8.94 -10.72 -8.17
C ASN A 65 -7.71 -9.81 -8.09
N SER A 66 -7.88 -8.49 -8.28
CA SER A 66 -6.78 -7.53 -8.09
C SER A 66 -6.23 -7.58 -6.67
N ILE A 67 -7.08 -7.65 -5.64
CA ILE A 67 -6.64 -7.77 -4.24
C ILE A 67 -5.83 -9.05 -4.03
N LYS A 68 -6.30 -10.20 -4.53
CA LYS A 68 -5.56 -11.46 -4.42
C LYS A 68 -4.18 -11.37 -5.06
N CYS A 69 -4.11 -10.83 -6.27
CA CYS A 69 -2.84 -10.67 -6.98
C CYS A 69 -1.91 -9.66 -6.28
N LEU A 70 -2.43 -8.56 -5.75
CA LEU A 70 -1.64 -7.60 -4.96
C LEU A 70 -1.12 -8.24 -3.66
N ASP A 71 -1.93 -9.05 -2.98
CA ASP A 71 -1.50 -9.81 -1.80
C ASP A 71 -0.39 -10.81 -2.15
N GLU A 72 -0.52 -11.56 -3.25
CA GLU A 72 0.53 -12.48 -3.74
C GLU A 72 1.83 -11.72 -4.04
N ILE A 73 1.74 -10.63 -4.81
CA ILE A 73 2.88 -9.76 -5.14
C ILE A 73 3.57 -9.28 -3.86
N ILE A 74 2.84 -8.67 -2.93
CA ILE A 74 3.44 -8.09 -1.73
C ILE A 74 4.02 -9.19 -0.83
N ASN A 75 3.46 -10.40 -0.84
CA ASN A 75 3.94 -11.48 0.01
C ASN A 75 5.19 -12.19 -0.51
N GLU A 76 5.35 -12.29 -1.83
CA GLU A 76 6.33 -13.16 -2.48
C GLU A 76 7.40 -12.40 -3.25
N ALA A 77 7.13 -11.16 -3.67
CA ALA A 77 8.12 -10.34 -4.36
C ALA A 77 9.27 -9.96 -3.41
N PRO A 78 10.44 -9.56 -3.96
CA PRO A 78 11.56 -9.02 -3.17
C PRO A 78 11.08 -7.88 -2.28
N GLN A 79 11.37 -7.99 -0.99
CA GLN A 79 10.97 -7.00 0.00
C GLN A 79 11.99 -5.88 0.10
N GLU A 80 11.49 -4.68 0.32
CA GLU A 80 12.31 -3.49 0.48
C GLU A 80 12.40 -3.08 1.95
N GLU A 81 13.55 -2.54 2.35
CA GLU A 81 13.81 -2.20 3.76
C GLU A 81 13.69 -0.70 4.06
N TYR A 82 12.96 0.06 3.23
CA TYR A 82 12.76 1.49 3.44
C TYR A 82 12.11 1.78 4.81
N LYS A 83 12.90 2.30 5.75
CA LYS A 83 12.45 2.61 7.12
C LYS A 83 11.57 3.85 7.19
N VAL A 84 11.77 4.79 6.29
CA VAL A 84 11.08 6.09 6.24
C VAL A 84 10.44 6.23 4.88
N LEU A 85 9.13 6.48 4.88
CA LEU A 85 8.33 6.75 3.69
C LEU A 85 7.44 7.98 3.93
N TYR A 86 6.95 8.58 2.85
CA TYR A 86 6.14 9.79 2.90
C TYR A 86 4.80 9.52 2.22
N ARG A 87 3.73 10.10 2.74
CA ARG A 87 2.40 9.98 2.12
C ARG A 87 1.72 11.33 2.06
N VAL A 88 1.23 11.67 0.88
CA VAL A 88 0.37 12.85 0.66
C VAL A 88 -1.08 12.44 0.94
N ILE A 89 -1.76 13.19 1.81
CA ILE A 89 -3.13 12.91 2.23
C ILE A 89 -3.97 14.18 2.29
N ASP A 90 -5.29 14.02 2.15
CA ASP A 90 -6.23 15.12 2.26
C ASP A 90 -6.31 15.66 3.69
N LYS A 91 -6.53 16.97 3.84
CA LYS A 91 -6.64 17.66 5.14
C LYS A 91 -7.71 17.05 6.05
N GLU A 92 -8.82 16.57 5.48
CA GLU A 92 -9.88 15.90 6.25
C GLU A 92 -9.42 14.58 6.84
N PHE A 93 -8.71 13.77 6.06
CA PHE A 93 -8.15 12.52 6.53
C PHE A 93 -7.05 12.75 7.58
N TYR A 94 -6.24 13.79 7.39
CA TYR A 94 -5.25 14.21 8.40
C TYR A 94 -5.91 14.56 9.73
N LYS A 95 -6.98 15.37 9.75
CA LYS A 95 -7.75 15.65 10.98
C LYS A 95 -8.24 14.37 11.67
N LYS A 96 -8.73 13.41 10.87
CA LYS A 96 -9.15 12.09 11.38
C LYS A 96 -7.99 11.32 12.02
N LEU A 97 -6.83 11.28 11.36
CA LEU A 97 -5.62 10.66 11.93
C LEU A 97 -5.22 11.32 13.24
N MET A 98 -5.21 12.65 13.29
CA MET A 98 -4.81 13.41 14.48
C MET A 98 -5.76 13.26 15.67
N SER A 99 -7.03 12.99 15.40
CA SER A 99 -8.05 12.73 16.44
C SER A 99 -7.97 11.33 17.08
N SER A 100 -7.18 10.42 16.49
CA SER A 100 -7.12 9.01 16.90
C SER A 100 -5.74 8.65 17.44
N SER A 101 -5.67 7.91 18.55
CA SER A 101 -4.41 7.40 19.08
C SER A 101 -3.76 6.33 18.17
N SER A 102 -4.60 5.63 17.41
CA SER A 102 -4.19 4.70 16.36
C SER A 102 -5.28 4.64 15.29
N PHE A 103 -4.88 4.45 14.03
CA PHE A 103 -5.77 4.32 12.90
C PHE A 103 -5.52 3.00 12.20
N LYS A 104 -6.55 2.16 12.07
CA LYS A 104 -6.48 0.89 11.35
C LYS A 104 -6.77 1.12 9.87
N GLU A 105 -5.75 0.98 9.03
CA GLU A 105 -5.91 1.01 7.58
C GLU A 105 -6.16 -0.40 7.05
N ARG A 106 -7.35 -0.63 6.49
CA ARG A 106 -7.73 -1.92 5.91
C ARG A 106 -7.28 -2.06 4.46
N GLY A 107 -7.11 -0.96 3.75
CA GLY A 107 -6.59 -0.89 2.39
C GLY A 107 -5.06 -1.01 2.34
N TYR A 108 -4.51 -0.99 1.13
CA TYR A 108 -3.06 -0.87 0.94
C TYR A 108 -2.63 0.58 1.13
N LEU A 109 -1.37 0.79 1.53
CA LEU A 109 -0.80 2.13 1.66
C LEU A 109 0.19 2.40 0.52
N SER A 110 -0.24 3.17 -0.49
CA SER A 110 0.69 3.84 -1.41
C SER A 110 1.45 4.95 -0.69
N THR A 111 2.76 4.98 -0.87
CA THR A 111 3.69 5.91 -0.23
C THR A 111 4.82 6.28 -1.21
N SER A 112 5.61 7.27 -0.86
CA SER A 112 6.79 7.71 -1.62
C SER A 112 8.05 7.54 -0.81
N LYS A 113 9.11 7.04 -1.45
CA LYS A 113 10.47 7.04 -0.88
C LYS A 113 11.15 8.41 -0.92
N MET A 114 10.55 9.41 -1.59
CA MET A 114 11.15 10.72 -1.76
C MET A 114 10.32 11.86 -1.13
N GLU A 115 10.88 12.48 -0.10
CA GLU A 115 10.27 13.58 0.65
C GLU A 115 9.97 14.79 -0.21
N ARG A 116 10.95 15.23 -1.02
CA ARG A 116 10.84 16.42 -1.85
C ARG A 116 9.63 16.33 -2.79
N TRP A 117 9.49 15.20 -3.48
CA TRP A 117 8.34 14.97 -4.36
C TRP A 117 7.01 14.98 -3.59
N ALA A 118 6.98 14.42 -2.38
CA ALA A 118 5.75 14.41 -1.57
C ALA A 118 5.35 15.83 -1.15
N LYS A 119 6.32 16.68 -0.78
CA LYS A 119 6.09 18.10 -0.46
C LYS A 119 5.61 18.88 -1.68
N ASP A 120 6.34 18.78 -2.80
CA ASP A 120 5.98 19.47 -4.05
C ASP A 120 4.55 19.10 -4.49
N LYS A 121 4.17 17.82 -4.39
CA LYS A 121 2.82 17.36 -4.72
C LYS A 121 1.75 17.85 -3.72
N ALA A 122 2.06 17.85 -2.43
CA ALA A 122 1.14 18.33 -1.42
C ALA A 122 0.85 19.83 -1.57
N ASP A 123 1.87 20.63 -1.89
CA ASP A 123 1.73 22.06 -2.13
C ASP A 123 0.87 22.35 -3.37
N GLN A 124 1.04 21.57 -4.44
CA GLN A 124 0.25 21.68 -5.67
C GLN A 124 -1.23 21.28 -5.48
N GLU A 125 -1.51 20.29 -4.64
CA GLU A 125 -2.85 19.73 -4.45
C GLU A 125 -3.58 20.25 -3.19
N ASP A 126 -2.99 21.21 -2.46
CA ASP A 126 -3.47 21.70 -1.15
C ASP A 126 -3.69 20.57 -0.11
N LYS A 127 -2.71 19.67 0.00
CA LYS A 127 -2.72 18.47 0.84
C LYS A 127 -1.68 18.52 1.95
N VAL A 128 -1.67 17.49 2.80
CA VAL A 128 -0.72 17.34 3.92
C VAL A 128 0.22 16.19 3.63
N VAL A 129 1.51 16.36 3.94
CA VAL A 129 2.49 15.26 3.94
C VAL A 129 2.59 14.69 5.34
N ILE A 130 2.44 13.38 5.48
CA ILE A 130 2.81 12.66 6.70
C ILE A 130 4.05 11.82 6.47
N LYS A 131 4.87 11.71 7.52
CA LYS A 131 6.05 10.85 7.58
C LYS A 131 5.69 9.51 8.22
N LEU A 132 6.12 8.42 7.61
CA LEU A 132 5.83 7.05 8.03
C LEU A 132 7.13 6.33 8.40
N TYR A 133 7.29 5.97 9.68
CA TYR A 133 8.28 5.00 10.13
C TYR A 133 7.69 3.60 10.03
N VAL A 134 8.26 2.76 9.18
CA VAL A 134 7.64 1.49 8.83
C VAL A 134 8.39 0.33 9.49
N GLU A 135 7.72 -0.37 10.41
CA GLU A 135 8.29 -1.49 11.17
C GLU A 135 8.77 -2.62 10.26
N LYS A 136 9.80 -3.36 10.69
CA LYS A 136 10.50 -4.36 9.87
C LYS A 136 9.58 -5.41 9.25
N ASP A 137 8.56 -5.85 9.99
CA ASP A 137 7.67 -6.93 9.57
C ASP A 137 6.53 -6.48 8.64
N VAL A 138 6.43 -5.17 8.38
CA VAL A 138 5.50 -4.64 7.39
C VAL A 138 6.08 -4.90 5.99
N LYS A 139 5.42 -5.77 5.24
CA LYS A 139 5.81 -6.06 3.85
C LYS A 139 5.56 -4.86 2.95
N ARG A 140 6.50 -4.62 2.04
CA ARG A 140 6.47 -3.49 1.12
C ARG A 140 7.27 -3.79 -0.13
N ILE A 141 6.80 -3.28 -1.25
CA ILE A 141 7.46 -3.40 -2.56
C ILE A 141 7.70 -2.03 -3.17
N ASP A 142 8.82 -1.87 -3.85
CA ASP A 142 9.12 -0.68 -4.64
C ASP A 142 8.50 -0.82 -6.04
N ILE A 143 7.32 -0.24 -6.23
CA ILE A 143 6.62 -0.32 -7.51
C ILE A 143 7.39 0.48 -8.57
N SER A 144 8.16 1.50 -8.20
CA SER A 144 8.93 2.31 -9.16
C SER A 144 9.96 1.52 -9.95
N GLN A 145 10.46 0.40 -9.40
CA GLN A 145 11.46 -0.46 -10.05
C GLN A 145 10.86 -1.46 -11.04
N ILE A 146 9.53 -1.51 -11.17
CA ILE A 146 8.83 -2.47 -12.03
C ILE A 146 8.81 -1.96 -13.48
N ASN A 147 9.78 -2.38 -14.30
CA ASN A 147 9.99 -1.84 -15.65
C ASN A 147 9.31 -2.64 -16.77
N TYR A 148 8.10 -3.14 -16.55
CA TYR A 148 7.38 -3.95 -17.55
C TYR A 148 5.98 -3.38 -17.80
N GLY A 149 5.73 -2.99 -19.06
CA GLY A 149 4.56 -2.22 -19.44
C GLY A 149 4.64 -0.74 -19.03
N THR A 150 3.63 0.03 -19.40
CA THR A 150 3.43 1.38 -18.84
C THR A 150 2.46 1.23 -17.67
N LEU A 151 2.94 1.41 -16.43
CA LEU A 151 2.06 1.52 -15.29
C LEU A 151 1.54 2.96 -15.20
N SER A 152 0.33 3.21 -15.71
CA SER A 152 -0.27 4.53 -15.74
C SER A 152 -0.45 5.05 -14.31
N GLY A 153 -0.15 6.32 -14.06
CA GLY A 153 -0.37 6.95 -12.74
C GLY A 153 0.67 6.60 -11.66
N ARG A 154 1.56 5.65 -11.90
CA ARG A 154 2.69 5.35 -10.99
C ARG A 154 3.65 6.53 -10.92
N THR A 155 4.14 6.80 -9.71
CA THR A 155 5.26 7.73 -9.50
C THR A 155 6.58 6.96 -9.46
N GLU A 156 7.66 7.56 -9.96
CA GLU A 156 9.01 6.95 -9.90
C GLU A 156 9.56 6.80 -8.46
N TYR A 157 8.76 7.16 -7.46
CA TYR A 157 9.09 7.07 -6.03
C TYR A 157 8.15 6.14 -5.26
N GLU A 158 7.22 5.46 -5.93
CA GLU A 158 6.14 4.75 -5.26
C GLU A 158 6.58 3.45 -4.58
N VAL A 159 6.29 3.36 -3.29
CA VAL A 159 6.42 2.15 -2.48
C VAL A 159 5.04 1.78 -1.94
N LEU A 160 4.62 0.54 -2.19
CA LEU A 160 3.32 0.04 -1.75
C LEU A 160 3.49 -0.91 -0.56
N LEU A 161 2.80 -0.61 0.53
CA LEU A 161 2.79 -1.46 1.73
C LEU A 161 1.57 -2.38 1.70
N GLN A 162 1.72 -3.53 2.35
CA GLN A 162 0.62 -4.48 2.56
C GLN A 162 -0.58 -3.82 3.24
N ARG A 163 -1.75 -4.41 3.00
CA ARG A 163 -3.01 -4.00 3.62
C ARG A 163 -3.13 -4.45 5.08
N GLY A 164 -4.05 -3.84 5.82
CA GLY A 164 -4.36 -4.25 7.20
C GLY A 164 -3.39 -3.74 8.25
N THR A 165 -2.77 -2.59 8.01
CA THR A 165 -1.77 -1.96 8.88
C THR A 165 -2.43 -1.06 9.94
N ILE A 166 -1.65 -0.68 10.94
CA ILE A 166 -2.00 0.32 11.94
C ILE A 166 -1.04 1.50 11.80
N LEU A 167 -1.57 2.72 11.75
CA LEU A 167 -0.83 3.96 11.86
C LEU A 167 -0.98 4.48 13.29
N LYS A 168 0.12 4.57 14.03
CA LYS A 168 0.16 5.13 15.38
C LYS A 168 0.97 6.40 15.37
N ARG A 169 0.45 7.49 15.93
CA ARG A 169 1.18 8.75 16.02
C ARG A 169 2.42 8.58 16.89
N ASP A 170 3.54 9.12 16.43
CA ASP A 170 4.75 9.27 17.23
C ASP A 170 4.54 10.40 18.24
N SER A 171 4.81 10.16 19.52
CA SER A 171 4.66 11.16 20.58
C SER A 171 5.62 12.34 20.45
N SER A 172 6.64 12.24 19.60
CA SER A 172 7.70 13.25 19.45
C SER A 172 7.51 14.20 18.25
N SER A 173 6.56 13.94 17.35
CA SER A 173 6.37 14.74 16.13
C SER A 173 4.91 14.72 15.67
N ASP A 174 4.40 15.90 15.29
CA ASP A 174 2.98 16.07 14.95
C ASP A 174 2.56 15.38 13.65
N ASP A 175 3.48 15.18 12.70
CA ASP A 175 3.18 14.61 11.37
C ASP A 175 3.81 13.24 11.13
N THR A 176 4.30 12.60 12.20
CA THR A 176 5.02 11.33 12.12
C THR A 176 4.18 10.19 12.68
N PHE A 177 4.12 9.10 11.92
CA PHE A 177 3.38 7.90 12.27
C PHE A 177 4.23 6.65 12.14
N ILE A 178 4.07 5.72 13.06
CA ILE A 178 4.62 4.38 13.00
C ILE A 178 3.60 3.49 12.31
N VAL A 179 4.03 2.77 11.27
CA VAL A 179 3.24 1.77 10.56
C VAL A 179 3.61 0.39 11.05
N SER A 180 2.63 -0.33 11.61
CA SER A 180 2.81 -1.64 12.23
C SER A 180 1.69 -2.63 11.87
N LEU A 181 1.84 -3.87 12.31
CA LEU A 181 0.80 -4.90 12.19
C LEU A 181 -0.05 -5.02 13.48
N PRO A 182 -1.34 -5.41 13.39
CA PRO A 182 -2.26 -5.47 14.54
C PRO A 182 -1.78 -6.32 15.72
N ASN A 183 -0.98 -7.36 15.47
CA ASN A 183 -0.50 -8.27 16.50
C ASN A 183 0.79 -7.79 17.19
N GLN A 184 1.36 -6.64 16.80
CA GLN A 184 2.63 -6.12 17.31
C GLN A 184 2.46 -4.95 18.30
N CYS A 185 1.26 -4.35 18.39
CA CYS A 185 0.97 -3.31 19.38
C CYS A 185 1.09 -3.79 20.85
N LEU A 186 1.29 -5.08 21.10
CA LEU A 186 1.55 -5.64 22.42
C LEU A 186 3.02 -5.54 22.87
N PHE A 187 3.99 -5.37 21.94
CA PHE A 187 5.42 -5.43 22.30
C PHE A 187 5.99 -4.10 22.81
N LEU A 188 5.43 -2.96 22.41
CA LEU A 188 5.91 -1.65 22.88
C LEU A 188 5.52 -1.31 24.33
N LYS A 189 4.69 -2.12 25.00
CA LYS A 189 4.41 -1.97 26.44
C LYS A 189 5.43 -2.69 27.34
N LYS A 190 6.32 -3.53 26.81
CA LYS A 190 7.21 -4.37 27.66
C LYS A 190 8.59 -3.80 27.95
N PHE A 191 9.00 -2.69 27.31
CA PHE A 191 10.35 -2.15 27.52
C PHE A 191 10.44 -0.94 28.46
N TRP A 192 9.34 -0.27 28.81
CA TRP A 192 9.35 0.86 29.76
C TRP A 192 8.48 0.59 31.00
N GLY A 193 8.78 -0.51 31.69
CA GLY A 193 8.07 -0.86 32.91
C GLY A 193 8.81 -1.88 33.74
N LYS A 194 9.87 -1.43 34.43
CA LYS A 194 10.13 -1.67 35.87
C LYS A 194 11.56 -1.22 36.20
N GLY A 195 11.66 0.01 36.69
CA GLY A 195 12.49 0.27 37.86
C GLY A 195 11.70 -0.17 39.09
N GLY A 196 12.38 -0.86 40.00
CA GLY A 196 11.89 -1.37 41.27
C GLY A 196 13.04 -2.14 41.90
#